data_AF-A0A930QN52-F1
#
_entry.id   AF-A0A930QN52-F1
#
_cell.length_a   1.000
_cell.length_b   1.000
_cell.length_c   1.000
_cell.angle_alpha   90.00
_cell.angle_beta   90.00
_cell.angle_gamma   90.00
#
_symmetry.space_group_name_H-M   'P 1'
#
loop_
_entity.id
_entity.type
_entity.pdbx_description
1 polymer ?
#
loop_
_entity_poly.entity_id
_entity_poly.type
_entity_poly.pdbx_seq_one_letter_code
_entity_poly.pdbx_strand_id
1 'polypeptide(L)'
;MSYVCPVCGSDNISRVPLLYKKGHSTGTIVRTEVVGHETQYEKTEHRDQWGNVVKTEKKAVGSTPIYGEVERPSEHLTDLAKEVAPPVPPTPLKEASACIEIVSGLVFFYWLGNLLNLFHVDRFSLFEDWTYLVVIVVSGYLTIWGHRRKKKKNLEIAEQNAAAEKQYELDYAAWEKEWLCMRCGSRFSLEEEHP
;
A
#
# COMPACT_ATOMS: atom_id res chain seq x y z
N MET A 1 23.95 35.17 15.38
CA MET A 1 22.95 35.54 14.35
C MET A 1 21.63 35.90 15.03
N SER A 2 20.88 36.89 14.51
CA SER A 2 19.57 37.27 15.05
C SER A 2 18.47 36.38 14.47
N TYR A 3 17.69 35.69 15.32
CA TYR A 3 16.51 34.90 14.95
C TYR A 3 15.37 35.81 14.47
N VAL A 4 15.55 36.37 13.28
CA VAL A 4 14.66 37.40 12.72
C VAL A 4 14.42 37.08 11.25
N CYS A 5 13.18 37.29 10.81
CA CYS A 5 12.80 37.11 9.42
C CYS A 5 13.62 38.04 8.51
N PRO A 6 14.29 37.51 7.47
CA PRO A 6 15.10 38.32 6.55
C PRO A 6 14.27 39.25 5.66
N VAL A 7 12.96 38.97 5.51
CA VAL A 7 12.05 39.74 4.65
C VAL A 7 11.42 40.91 5.38
N CYS A 8 10.90 40.70 6.60
CA CYS A 8 10.12 41.71 7.31
C CYS A 8 10.73 42.17 8.65
N GLY A 9 11.85 41.60 9.08
CA GLY A 9 12.50 41.97 10.34
C GLY A 9 11.76 41.50 11.60
N SER A 10 10.76 40.62 11.48
CA SER A 10 10.01 40.10 12.63
C SER A 10 10.77 38.97 13.33
N ASP A 11 10.78 38.99 14.66
CA ASP A 11 11.25 37.93 15.56
C ASP A 11 10.26 36.75 15.69
N ASN A 12 9.00 36.95 15.30
CA ASN A 12 7.97 35.92 15.29
C ASN A 12 8.17 34.92 14.13
N ILE A 13 9.16 34.05 14.29
CA ILE A 13 9.52 32.98 13.36
C ILE A 13 9.40 31.63 14.06
N SER A 14 9.14 30.58 13.31
CA SER A 14 9.02 29.23 13.85
C SER A 14 9.58 28.20 12.88
N ARG A 15 10.24 27.18 13.41
CA ARG A 15 10.78 26.08 12.61
C ARG A 15 9.62 25.28 12.01
N VAL A 16 9.68 25.01 10.71
CA VAL A 16 8.63 24.34 9.95
C VAL A 16 8.24 22.97 10.54
N PRO A 17 9.19 22.07 10.91
CA PRO A 17 8.85 20.78 11.51
C PRO A 17 8.11 20.90 12.85
N LEU A 18 8.40 21.95 13.63
CA LEU A 18 7.71 22.20 14.89
C LEU A 18 6.28 22.68 14.66
N LEU A 19 6.05 23.51 13.63
CA LEU A 19 4.70 23.92 13.23
C LEU A 19 3.88 22.73 12.75
N TYR A 20 4.48 21.87 11.92
CA TYR A 20 3.85 20.63 11.46
C TYR A 20 3.43 19.74 12.65
N LYS A 21 4.34 19.49 13.59
CA LYS A 21 4.05 18.70 14.80
C LYS A 21 2.98 19.34 15.69
N LYS A 22 3.02 20.67 15.88
CA LYS A 22 2.03 21.39 16.70
C LYS A 22 0.64 21.40 16.07
N GLY A 23 0.55 21.42 14.75
CA GLY A 23 -0.72 21.38 14.04
C GLY A 23 -1.32 19.99 13.90
N HIS A 24 -0.62 18.94 14.34
CA HIS A 24 -1.23 17.64 14.62
C HIS A 24 -1.83 17.68 16.02
N SER A 25 -3.15 17.67 16.11
CA SER A 25 -3.85 17.40 17.36
C SER A 25 -4.52 16.03 17.30
N THR A 26 -4.11 15.16 18.22
CA THR A 26 -4.83 13.93 18.52
C THR A 26 -5.88 14.25 19.57
N GLY A 27 -7.15 14.16 19.21
CA GLY A 27 -8.29 14.34 20.12
C GLY A 27 -9.12 13.08 20.22
N THR A 28 -10.02 13.01 21.19
CA THR A 28 -11.07 11.99 21.25
C THR A 28 -12.37 12.64 20.84
N ILE A 29 -13.03 12.11 19.81
CA ILE A 29 -14.39 12.53 19.45
C ILE A 29 -15.33 11.49 20.04
N VAL A 30 -16.26 11.96 20.87
CA VAL A 30 -17.43 11.19 21.29
C VAL A 30 -18.48 11.37 20.21
N ARG A 31 -18.90 10.28 19.57
CA ARG A 31 -20.03 10.30 18.63
C ARG A 31 -20.98 9.14 18.90
N THR A 32 -22.25 9.38 18.67
CA THR A 32 -23.28 8.37 18.81
C THR A 32 -23.18 7.40 17.63
N GLU A 33 -22.76 6.16 17.89
CA GLU A 33 -22.67 5.08 16.91
C GLU A 33 -23.60 3.93 17.31
N VAL A 34 -23.87 3.01 16.38
CA VAL A 34 -24.55 1.76 16.68
C VAL A 34 -23.57 0.83 17.41
N VAL A 35 -23.82 0.57 18.69
CA VAL A 35 -22.96 -0.26 19.56
C VAL A 35 -23.42 -1.73 19.56
N GLY A 36 -24.67 -1.98 19.20
CA GLY A 36 -25.21 -3.32 19.11
C GLY A 36 -26.58 -3.36 18.47
N HIS A 37 -27.18 -4.54 18.47
CA HIS A 37 -28.55 -4.74 18.03
C HIS A 37 -29.32 -5.52 19.09
N GLU A 38 -30.50 -5.03 19.44
CA GLU A 38 -31.45 -5.78 20.23
C GLU A 38 -32.27 -6.66 19.28
N THR A 39 -32.06 -7.97 19.36
CA THR A 39 -32.79 -8.94 18.53
C THR A 39 -34.11 -9.30 19.18
N GLN A 40 -35.21 -9.10 18.47
CA GLN A 40 -36.54 -9.50 18.90
C GLN A 40 -36.79 -10.96 18.51
N TYR A 41 -37.20 -11.78 19.48
CA TYR A 41 -37.49 -13.20 19.29
C TYR A 41 -38.99 -13.46 19.44
N GLU A 42 -39.57 -14.18 18.48
CA GLU A 42 -40.90 -14.75 18.60
C GLU A 42 -40.78 -16.20 19.07
N LYS A 43 -41.54 -16.55 20.11
CA LYS A 43 -41.58 -17.89 20.69
C LYS A 43 -42.85 -18.60 20.22
N THR A 44 -42.70 -19.64 19.41
CA THR A 44 -43.81 -20.49 19.00
C THR A 44 -43.81 -21.77 19.82
N GLU A 45 -44.87 -22.00 20.58
CA GLU A 45 -45.05 -23.24 21.36
C GLU A 45 -45.93 -24.21 20.58
N HIS A 46 -45.37 -25.37 20.22
CA HIS A 46 -46.10 -26.48 19.66
C HIS A 46 -46.62 -27.38 20.77
N ARG A 47 -47.94 -27.52 20.84
CA ARG A 47 -48.65 -28.34 21.83
C ARG A 47 -49.13 -29.65 21.21
N ASP A 48 -49.17 -30.71 22.01
CA ASP A 48 -49.77 -31.99 21.61
C ASP A 48 -51.31 -31.93 21.65
N GLN A 49 -51.94 -33.04 21.23
CA GLN A 49 -53.41 -33.20 21.23
C GLN A 49 -54.03 -33.18 22.65
N TRP A 50 -53.21 -33.19 23.70
CA TRP A 50 -53.62 -33.14 25.11
C TRP A 50 -53.31 -31.78 25.76
N GLY A 51 -52.82 -30.81 24.98
CA GLY A 51 -52.55 -29.43 25.42
C GLY A 51 -51.19 -29.21 26.08
N ASN A 52 -50.33 -30.23 26.17
CA ASN A 52 -48.99 -30.11 26.75
C ASN A 52 -48.02 -29.53 25.72
N VAL A 53 -47.12 -28.64 26.17
CA VAL A 53 -46.09 -28.06 25.30
C VAL A 53 -45.00 -29.10 25.04
N VAL A 54 -44.88 -29.55 23.79
CA VAL A 54 -43.88 -30.56 23.38
C VAL A 54 -42.63 -29.91 22.82
N LYS A 55 -42.77 -28.77 22.12
CA LYS A 55 -41.65 -28.09 21.50
C LYS A 55 -41.82 -26.58 21.57
N THR A 56 -40.76 -25.89 21.96
CA THR A 56 -40.66 -24.44 21.86
C THR A 56 -39.66 -24.10 20.78
N GLU A 57 -40.08 -23.34 19.77
CA GLU A 57 -39.20 -22.76 18.77
C GLU A 57 -39.04 -21.26 19.03
N LYS A 58 -37.82 -20.75 18.92
CA LYS A 58 -37.53 -19.31 18.99
C LYS A 58 -37.00 -18.89 17.63
N LYS A 59 -37.70 -17.96 16.97
CA LYS A 59 -37.26 -17.39 15.69
C LYS A 59 -36.98 -15.91 15.87
N ALA A 60 -35.82 -15.45 15.38
CA ALA A 60 -35.53 -14.01 15.33
C ALA A 60 -36.43 -13.36 14.26
N VAL A 61 -37.20 -12.35 14.65
CA VAL A 61 -38.19 -11.67 13.79
C VAL A 61 -37.71 -10.30 13.32
N GLY A 62 -36.83 -9.67 14.08
CA GLY A 62 -36.24 -8.38 13.73
C GLY A 62 -35.11 -7.98 14.66
N SER A 63 -34.42 -6.91 14.31
CA SER A 63 -33.34 -6.34 15.12
C SER A 63 -33.43 -4.82 15.12
N THR A 64 -33.39 -4.20 16.29
CA THR A 64 -33.32 -2.74 16.44
C THR A 64 -31.91 -2.31 16.84
N PRO A 65 -31.29 -1.32 16.16
CA PRO A 65 -29.96 -0.85 16.53
C PRO A 65 -29.99 -0.13 17.88
N ILE A 66 -29.01 -0.43 18.73
CA ILE A 66 -28.75 0.26 19.99
C ILE A 66 -27.68 1.30 19.72
N TYR A 67 -28.04 2.57 19.91
CA TYR A 67 -27.11 3.68 19.80
C TYR A 67 -26.47 3.96 21.14
N GLY A 68 -25.15 4.15 21.14
CA GLY A 68 -24.37 4.50 22.31
C GLY A 68 -23.25 5.48 21.97
N GLU A 69 -22.76 6.17 22.98
CA GLU A 69 -21.59 7.03 22.83
C GLU A 69 -20.35 6.16 22.66
N VAL A 70 -19.67 6.33 21.53
CA VAL A 70 -18.41 5.66 21.25
C VAL A 70 -17.33 6.71 21.14
N GLU A 71 -16.31 6.57 21.98
CA GLU A 71 -15.08 7.33 21.90
C GLU A 71 -14.23 6.80 20.74
N ARG A 72 -13.97 7.64 19.74
CA ARG A 72 -13.05 7.34 18.65
C ARG A 72 -11.86 8.29 18.71
N PRO A 73 -10.62 7.80 18.51
CA PRO A 73 -9.50 8.69 18.27
C PRO A 73 -9.77 9.49 16.98
N SER A 74 -9.51 10.77 17.05
CA SER A 74 -9.59 11.71 15.93
C SER A 74 -8.23 12.35 15.74
N GLU A 75 -7.78 12.37 14.49
CA GLU A 75 -6.58 13.10 14.09
C GLU A 75 -7.04 14.34 13.35
N HIS A 76 -6.70 15.50 13.90
CA HIS A 76 -6.94 16.78 13.28
C HIS A 76 -5.62 17.40 12.86
N LEU A 77 -5.60 17.91 11.63
CA LEU A 77 -4.49 18.63 11.07
C LEU A 77 -4.93 20.06 10.79
N THR A 78 -4.22 21.05 11.31
CA THR A 78 -4.49 22.46 10.99
C THR A 78 -4.11 22.76 9.55
N ASP A 79 -4.79 23.74 8.93
CA ASP A 79 -4.50 24.15 7.54
C ASP A 79 -3.04 24.58 7.37
N LEU A 80 -2.48 25.28 8.35
CA LEU A 80 -1.07 25.66 8.36
C LEU A 80 -0.13 24.44 8.39
N ALA A 81 -0.45 23.41 9.20
CA ALA A 81 0.35 22.19 9.21
C ALA A 81 0.23 21.40 7.90
N LYS A 82 -0.93 21.46 7.24
CA LYS A 82 -1.10 20.88 5.91
C LYS A 82 -0.26 21.59 4.85
N GLU A 83 -0.15 22.92 4.92
CA GLU A 83 0.67 23.71 3.99
C GLU A 83 2.18 23.51 4.20
N VAL A 84 2.61 23.29 5.44
CA VAL A 84 4.02 23.08 5.80
C VAL A 84 4.39 21.59 5.92
N ALA A 85 3.57 20.70 5.34
CA ALA A 85 3.79 19.27 5.38
C ALA A 85 5.17 18.89 4.82
N PRO A 86 5.81 17.84 5.37
CA PRO A 86 7.05 17.32 4.81
C PRO A 86 6.83 16.84 3.37
N PRO A 87 7.90 16.74 2.57
CA PRO A 87 7.81 16.12 1.25
C PRO A 87 7.24 14.70 1.38
N VAL A 88 6.49 14.27 0.37
CA VAL A 88 5.88 12.94 0.35
C VAL A 88 6.94 11.91 -0.05
N PRO A 89 7.08 10.78 0.67
CA PRO A 89 8.02 9.74 0.28
C PRO A 89 7.67 9.21 -1.13
N PRO A 90 8.68 8.95 -1.99
CA PRO A 90 8.44 8.47 -3.33
C PRO A 90 7.81 7.08 -3.29
N THR A 91 6.79 6.87 -4.12
CA THR A 91 6.20 5.54 -4.29
C THR A 91 7.13 4.68 -5.14
N PRO A 92 7.54 3.49 -4.67
CA PRO A 92 8.48 2.67 -5.42
C PRO A 92 7.83 2.19 -6.71
N LEU A 93 8.49 2.47 -7.83
CA LEU A 93 8.10 1.94 -9.13
C LEU A 93 8.23 0.41 -9.08
N LYS A 94 7.16 -0.30 -9.46
CA LYS A 94 7.12 -1.76 -9.53
C LYS A 94 6.91 -2.19 -10.97
N GLU A 95 7.59 -3.26 -11.36
CA GLU A 95 7.36 -3.88 -12.67
C GLU A 95 5.99 -4.56 -12.70
N ALA A 96 5.27 -4.42 -13.81
CA ALA A 96 4.04 -5.17 -14.06
C ALA A 96 4.36 -6.67 -14.21
N SER A 97 3.47 -7.54 -13.71
CA SER A 97 3.67 -8.99 -13.75
C SER A 97 3.77 -9.52 -15.18
N ALA A 98 4.91 -10.13 -15.51
CA ALA A 98 5.19 -10.66 -16.84
C ALA A 98 4.56 -12.04 -17.05
N CYS A 99 3.27 -12.10 -17.42
CA CYS A 99 2.57 -13.35 -17.74
C CYS A 99 3.24 -14.15 -18.88
N ILE A 100 3.92 -13.48 -19.82
CA ILE A 100 4.53 -14.09 -21.01
C ILE A 100 5.71 -15.01 -20.63
N GLU A 101 6.49 -14.65 -19.61
CA GLU A 101 7.62 -15.47 -19.14
C GLU A 101 7.13 -16.79 -18.51
N ILE A 102 6.04 -16.72 -17.74
CA ILE A 102 5.43 -17.90 -17.11
C ILE A 102 4.90 -18.85 -18.16
N VAL A 103 4.16 -18.34 -19.15
CA VAL A 103 3.58 -19.17 -20.23
C VAL A 103 4.69 -19.81 -21.07
N SER A 104 5.69 -19.04 -21.48
CA SER A 104 6.81 -19.58 -22.28
C SER A 104 7.65 -20.62 -21.53
N GLY A 105 7.84 -20.45 -20.22
CA GLY A 105 8.51 -21.45 -19.37
C GLY A 105 7.71 -22.75 -19.24
N LEU A 106 6.39 -22.67 -19.04
CA LEU A 106 5.53 -23.85 -18.98
C LEU A 106 5.53 -24.64 -20.29
N VAL A 107 5.47 -23.93 -21.42
CA VAL A 107 5.60 -24.54 -22.76
C VAL A 107 6.95 -25.25 -22.87
N PHE A 108 8.06 -24.58 -22.52
CA PHE A 108 9.39 -25.20 -22.57
C PHE A 108 9.47 -26.51 -21.76
N PHE A 109 9.02 -26.51 -20.51
CA PHE A 109 9.08 -27.70 -19.66
C PHE A 109 8.17 -28.84 -20.16
N TYR A 110 6.98 -28.52 -20.68
CA TYR A 110 6.07 -29.51 -21.25
C TYR A 110 6.68 -30.20 -22.47
N TRP A 111 7.24 -29.44 -23.41
CA TRP A 111 7.85 -30.00 -24.62
C TRP A 111 9.17 -30.72 -24.32
N LEU A 112 9.97 -30.24 -23.36
CA LEU A 112 11.17 -30.92 -22.89
C LEU A 112 10.86 -32.27 -22.23
N GLY A 113 9.81 -32.34 -21.41
CA GLY A 113 9.36 -33.60 -20.79
C GLY A 113 8.92 -34.65 -21.82
N ASN A 114 8.17 -34.22 -22.85
CA ASN A 114 7.77 -35.11 -23.94
C ASN A 114 8.97 -35.63 -24.74
N LEU A 115 9.95 -34.77 -25.02
CA LEU A 115 11.18 -35.17 -25.71
C LEU A 115 11.99 -36.18 -24.87
N LEU A 116 12.15 -35.96 -23.56
CA LEU A 116 12.83 -36.90 -22.67
C LEU A 116 12.14 -38.26 -22.60
N ASN A 117 10.81 -38.29 -22.65
CA ASN A 117 10.05 -39.53 -22.70
C ASN A 117 10.26 -40.29 -24.03
N LEU A 118 10.32 -39.58 -25.16
CA LEU A 118 10.63 -40.17 -26.47
C LEU A 118 12.02 -40.81 -26.50
N PHE A 119 13.02 -40.18 -25.87
CA PHE A 119 14.35 -40.75 -25.68
C PHE A 119 14.33 -41.98 -24.77
N HIS A 120 13.57 -41.96 -23.67
CA HIS A 120 13.48 -43.10 -22.75
C HIS A 120 12.85 -44.35 -23.39
N VAL A 121 11.96 -44.15 -24.37
CA VAL A 121 11.24 -45.24 -25.06
C VAL A 121 11.93 -45.64 -26.38
N ASP A 122 13.15 -45.15 -26.66
CA ASP A 122 13.94 -45.40 -27.88
C ASP A 122 13.16 -45.20 -29.20
N ARG A 123 12.19 -44.28 -29.19
CA ARG A 123 11.37 -43.95 -30.37
C ARG A 123 11.78 -42.67 -31.07
N PHE A 124 12.90 -42.07 -30.64
CA PHE A 124 13.33 -40.79 -31.18
C PHE A 124 13.73 -40.91 -32.65
N SER A 125 13.04 -40.17 -33.52
CA SER A 125 13.36 -40.04 -34.94
C SER A 125 13.61 -38.58 -35.30
N LEU A 126 14.83 -38.25 -35.70
CA LEU A 126 15.22 -36.90 -36.11
C LEU A 126 14.34 -36.31 -37.23
N PHE A 127 13.73 -37.14 -38.06
CA PHE A 127 12.92 -36.70 -39.20
C PHE A 127 11.47 -36.40 -38.83
N GLU A 128 10.94 -37.03 -37.78
CA GLU A 128 9.56 -36.85 -37.31
C GLU A 128 9.50 -35.90 -36.09
N ASP A 129 10.52 -35.93 -35.23
CA ASP A 129 10.54 -35.23 -33.95
C ASP A 129 11.26 -33.86 -33.97
N TRP A 130 11.68 -33.39 -35.14
CA TRP A 130 12.36 -32.07 -35.28
C TRP A 130 11.52 -30.89 -34.76
N THR A 131 10.19 -31.03 -34.78
CA THR A 131 9.26 -30.02 -34.27
C THR A 131 9.42 -29.79 -32.77
N TYR A 132 9.66 -30.84 -31.98
CA TYR A 132 9.95 -30.74 -30.55
C TYR A 132 11.22 -29.92 -30.30
N LEU A 133 12.27 -30.18 -31.08
CA LEU A 133 13.54 -29.45 -30.98
C LEU A 133 13.36 -27.96 -31.31
N VAL A 134 12.61 -27.63 -32.36
CA VAL A 134 12.33 -26.23 -32.74
C VAL A 134 11.54 -25.52 -31.66
N VAL A 135 10.49 -26.15 -31.11
CA VAL A 135 9.68 -25.54 -30.04
C VAL A 135 10.51 -25.32 -28.77
N ILE A 136 11.37 -26.27 -28.39
CA ILE A 136 12.28 -26.14 -27.23
C ILE A 136 13.28 -24.99 -27.44
N VAL A 137 13.89 -24.89 -28.63
CA VAL A 137 14.87 -23.83 -28.93
C VAL A 137 14.19 -22.45 -28.94
N VAL A 138 13.02 -22.32 -29.56
CA VAL A 138 12.30 -21.04 -29.64
C VAL A 138 11.78 -20.61 -28.27
N SER A 139 11.18 -21.52 -27.50
CA SER A 139 10.71 -21.21 -26.13
C SER A 139 11.86 -20.93 -25.16
N GLY A 140 12.98 -21.66 -25.27
CA GLY A 140 14.21 -21.38 -24.54
C GLY A 140 14.80 -20.02 -24.90
N TYR A 141 14.81 -19.65 -26.18
CA TYR A 141 15.26 -18.33 -26.62
C TYR A 141 14.38 -17.20 -26.07
N LEU A 142 13.05 -17.35 -26.15
CA LEU A 142 12.10 -16.35 -25.66
C LEU A 142 12.17 -16.16 -24.14
N THR A 143 12.31 -17.25 -23.37
CA THR A 143 12.47 -17.17 -21.91
C THR A 143 13.77 -16.47 -21.51
N ILE A 144 14.90 -16.81 -22.15
CA ILE A 144 16.19 -16.16 -21.90
C ILE A 144 16.14 -14.67 -22.30
N TRP A 145 15.55 -14.36 -23.45
CA TRP A 145 15.42 -12.99 -23.93
C TRP A 145 14.53 -12.15 -23.02
N GLY A 146 13.38 -12.68 -22.60
CA GLY A 146 12.48 -12.07 -21.62
C GLY A 146 13.21 -11.77 -20.31
N HIS A 147 13.87 -12.77 -19.74
CA HIS A 147 14.63 -12.63 -18.50
C HIS A 147 15.73 -11.57 -18.58
N ARG A 148 16.48 -11.52 -19.69
CA ARG A 148 17.50 -10.48 -19.92
C ARG A 148 16.89 -9.09 -20.00
N ARG A 149 15.75 -8.93 -20.68
CA ARG A 149 15.05 -7.65 -20.80
C ARG A 149 14.51 -7.20 -19.45
N LYS A 150 13.92 -8.10 -18.70
CA LYS A 150 13.40 -7.89 -17.34
C LYS A 150 14.50 -7.45 -16.38
N LYS A 151 15.64 -8.15 -16.39
CA LYS A 151 16.81 -7.78 -15.57
C LYS A 151 17.27 -6.34 -15.84
N LYS A 152 17.33 -5.93 -17.11
CA LYS A 152 17.71 -4.56 -17.48
C LYS A 152 16.69 -3.53 -16.97
N LYS A 153 15.40 -3.76 -17.21
CA LYS A 153 14.34 -2.88 -16.71
C LYS A 153 14.31 -2.77 -15.19
N ASN A 154 14.51 -3.88 -14.48
CA ASN A 154 14.54 -3.90 -13.02
C ASN A 154 15.75 -3.15 -12.47
N LEU A 155 16.88 -3.18 -13.18
CA LEU A 155 18.03 -2.35 -12.84
C LEU A 155 17.74 -0.86 -13.04
N GLU A 156 17.15 -0.48 -14.17
CA GLU A 156 16.75 0.91 -14.45
C GLU A 156 15.72 1.43 -13.45
N ILE A 157 14.72 0.62 -13.10
CA ILE A 157 13.71 0.94 -12.08
C ILE A 157 14.36 1.10 -10.70
N ALA A 158 15.30 0.21 -10.34
CA ALA A 158 16.02 0.31 -9.08
C ALA A 158 16.87 1.58 -9.00
N GLU A 159 17.54 1.95 -10.09
CA GLU A 159 18.31 3.20 -10.18
C GLU A 159 17.42 4.44 -10.06
N GLN A 160 16.26 4.45 -10.75
CA GLN A 160 15.28 5.53 -10.62
C GLN A 160 14.71 5.65 -9.21
N ASN A 161 14.36 4.52 -8.58
CA ASN A 161 13.86 4.51 -7.21
C ASN A 161 14.94 5.02 -6.23
N ALA A 162 16.21 4.60 -6.39
CA ALA A 162 17.31 5.06 -5.55
C ALA A 162 17.59 6.56 -5.76
N ALA A 163 17.51 7.06 -7.00
CA ALA A 163 17.65 8.48 -7.28
C ALA A 163 16.52 9.31 -6.67
N ALA A 164 15.28 8.82 -6.77
CA ALA A 164 14.11 9.45 -6.16
C ALA A 164 14.19 9.47 -4.62
N GLU A 165 14.66 8.37 -4.01
CA GLU A 165 14.89 8.27 -2.58
C GLU A 165 15.97 9.25 -2.11
N LYS A 166 17.09 9.33 -2.83
CA LYS A 166 18.15 10.29 -2.54
C LYS A 166 17.68 11.75 -2.65
N GLN A 167 16.87 12.06 -3.67
CA GLN A 167 16.29 13.40 -3.81
C GLN A 167 15.35 13.71 -2.65
N TYR A 168 14.50 12.74 -2.26
CA TYR A 168 13.62 12.86 -1.12
C TYR A 168 14.39 13.12 0.18
N GLU A 169 15.51 12.43 0.42
CA GLU A 169 16.36 12.68 1.60
C GLU A 169 16.90 14.12 1.64
N LEU A 170 17.34 14.64 0.49
CA LEU A 170 17.82 16.03 0.39
C LEU A 170 16.69 17.03 0.64
N ASP A 171 15.53 16.82 0.03
CA ASP A 171 14.37 17.70 0.19
C ASP A 171 13.85 17.66 1.63
N TYR A 172 13.85 16.48 2.26
CA TYR A 172 13.47 16.31 3.67
C TYR A 172 14.47 17.01 4.61
N ALA A 173 15.77 16.85 4.37
CA ALA A 173 16.81 17.53 5.14
C ALA A 173 16.76 19.07 4.99
N ALA A 174 16.37 19.56 3.81
CA ALA A 174 16.12 20.98 3.58
C ALA A 174 14.90 21.44 4.40
N TRP A 175 13.78 20.72 4.30
CA TRP A 175 12.55 20.97 5.06
C TRP A 175 12.78 20.98 6.59
N GLU A 176 13.65 20.10 7.12
CA GLU A 176 14.00 20.08 8.55
C GLU A 176 14.67 21.37 9.04
N LYS A 177 15.36 22.07 8.14
CA LYS A 177 16.09 23.32 8.41
C LYS A 177 15.28 24.57 8.02
N GLU A 178 14.08 24.41 7.49
CA GLU A 178 13.23 25.54 7.11
C GLU A 178 12.58 26.22 8.32
N TRP A 179 12.46 27.53 8.19
CA TRP A 179 11.77 28.44 9.10
C TRP A 179 10.67 29.18 8.35
N LEU A 180 9.57 29.42 9.04
CA LEU A 180 8.43 30.21 8.57
C LEU A 180 8.29 31.46 9.42
N CYS A 181 8.15 32.62 8.80
CA CYS A 181 7.74 33.83 9.50
C CYS A 181 6.22 33.84 9.70
N MET A 182 5.78 33.91 10.95
CA MET A 182 4.35 33.94 11.29
C MET A 182 3.68 35.30 10.99
N ARG A 183 4.47 36.34 10.70
CA ARG A 183 3.97 37.68 10.36
C ARG A 183 3.72 37.85 8.86
N CYS A 184 4.69 37.48 8.02
CA CYS A 184 4.61 37.69 6.57
C CYS A 184 4.50 36.39 5.75
N GLY A 185 4.58 35.22 6.38
CA GLY A 185 4.47 33.92 5.70
C GLY A 185 5.71 33.51 4.90
N SER A 186 6.80 34.28 4.90
CA SER A 186 8.01 33.94 4.15
C SER A 186 8.70 32.69 4.73
N ARG A 187 9.07 31.75 3.86
CA ARG A 187 9.92 30.59 4.19
C ARG A 187 11.38 30.89 3.89
N PHE A 188 12.28 30.49 4.78
CA PHE A 188 13.72 30.67 4.62
C PHE A 188 14.50 29.67 5.51
N SER A 189 15.76 29.43 5.19
CA SER A 189 16.67 28.67 6.05
C SER A 189 17.53 29.63 6.87
N LEU A 190 17.79 29.26 8.12
CA LEU A 190 18.83 29.89 8.94
C LEU A 190 20.02 28.94 8.97
N GLU A 191 21.23 29.42 8.69
CA GLU A 191 22.45 28.63 8.89
C GLU A 191 22.63 28.40 10.39
N GLU A 192 22.43 27.16 10.84
CA GLU A 192 22.81 26.73 12.17
C GLU A 192 24.35 26.53 12.17
N GLU A 193 25.10 27.42 12.83
CA GLU A 193 26.51 27.16 13.15
C GLU A 193 26.56 25.87 13.99
N HIS A 194 27.18 24.82 13.43
CA HIS A 194 27.59 23.67 14.21
C HIS A 194 28.64 24.12 15.24
N PRO A 195 28.48 23.78 16.53
CA PRO A 195 29.53 23.99 17.53
C PRO A 195 30.78 23.16 17.25
#